data_AF-A0A0D0CQX7-F1
#
_entry.id   AF-A0A0D0CQX7-F1
#
_cell.length_a   1.000
_cell.length_b   1.000
_cell.length_c   1.000
_cell.angle_alpha   90.00
_cell.angle_beta   90.00
_cell.angle_gamma   90.00
#
_symmetry.space_group_name_H-M   'P 1'
#
loop_
_entity.id
_entity.type
_entity.pdbx_description
1 polymer ?
#
loop_
_entity_poly.entity_id
_entity_poly.type
_entity_poly.pdbx_seq_one_letter_code
_entity_poly.pdbx_strand_id
1 'polypeptide(L)'
;MDKLLDTVAETISQIRLGPGIVKSFFSGLLFAQGVVQSISEFNASCSAIASELSVQNTTVFFSELVPAGSTVYFPDNHPSCGRPSQSVLEDICRVALYVHTSDRSGINLEAWLPRRWTGRFMSTGNGGLAGCIQYEDMAYASALGFATVGANNGHNGTSGQAFLNNLEVVADFAYRSVHTGVVVGKEVSKKFYGKAHTKSYYFGCSSGGRQGLKSVQDFPEDFDGVLAGAPANAFNGLLSWSGRFYAITGPPGSPSFISEQQWVEIVHSDILRQCDMLDGVEDGVIEDPNLCDYKPENLICSSKAKDRSRCLSGEQVKAIRKMFSPLYSPEGEIWYPSQQPGSENKRTSNALYSGKPFPYTADWFRYAVYNNPDLDVTALNMTDWVAAHDMDLFEVDAWKGDLSTFKARNGKLIMWHGQADGEVSPANSERYYNHVSYSMSMPPSELDSFYRFFRISGMDHCRGGDGAWAIGQSLAGTGGVLDEITSHPDSNVLQALVRWVEQGKAPESLLGTRYIKDSKELGIQSSRRHCRYPYRNHYDGIGNSSQPESWSCK
;
A
#
# COMPACT_ATOMS: atom_id res chain seq x y z
N MET A 1 -41.47 28.75 4.66
CA MET A 1 -41.25 28.30 3.28
C MET A 1 -42.51 28.50 2.45
N ASP A 2 -43.67 28.11 2.98
CA ASP A 2 -44.99 28.33 2.34
C ASP A 2 -45.29 29.79 1.99
N LYS A 3 -45.02 30.74 2.89
CA LYS A 3 -45.18 32.19 2.59
C LYS A 3 -44.23 32.72 1.51
N LEU A 4 -43.07 32.08 1.30
CA LEU A 4 -42.12 32.47 0.25
C LEU A 4 -42.56 31.90 -1.11
N LEU A 5 -43.14 30.70 -1.12
CA LEU A 5 -43.70 30.04 -2.30
C LEU A 5 -44.94 30.77 -2.82
N ASP A 6 -45.83 31.23 -1.94
CA ASP A 6 -47.03 32.00 -2.32
C ASP A 6 -46.67 33.36 -2.96
N THR A 7 -45.66 34.05 -2.42
CA THR A 7 -45.20 35.34 -2.95
C THR A 7 -44.54 35.19 -4.34
N VAL A 8 -43.83 34.08 -4.58
CA VAL A 8 -43.20 33.77 -5.88
C VAL A 8 -44.26 33.37 -6.91
N ALA A 9 -45.30 32.62 -6.51
CA ALA A 9 -46.41 32.24 -7.38
C ALA A 9 -47.23 33.46 -7.87
N GLU A 10 -47.50 34.44 -6.99
CA GLU A 10 -48.17 35.69 -7.37
C GLU A 10 -47.34 36.52 -8.36
N THR A 11 -46.02 36.58 -8.15
CA THR A 11 -45.10 37.34 -9.00
C THR A 11 -44.92 36.70 -10.39
N ILE A 12 -44.97 35.37 -10.49
CA ILE A 12 -44.84 34.63 -11.77
C ILE A 12 -46.12 34.75 -12.61
N SER A 13 -47.30 34.91 -12.00
CA SER A 13 -48.57 35.04 -12.74
C SER A 13 -48.66 36.29 -13.65
N GLN A 14 -47.79 37.29 -13.42
CA GLN A 14 -47.76 38.53 -14.19
C GLN A 14 -46.70 38.57 -15.31
N ILE A 15 -45.85 37.54 -15.44
CA ILE A 15 -44.77 37.51 -16.43
C ILE A 15 -45.14 36.55 -17.57
N ARG A 16 -45.43 37.08 -18.76
CA ARG A 16 -45.56 36.26 -19.99
C ARG A 16 -44.18 35.76 -20.43
N LEU A 17 -43.72 34.67 -19.83
CA LEU A 17 -42.51 33.96 -20.25
C LEU A 17 -42.83 33.05 -21.45
N GLY A 18 -41.99 33.10 -22.48
CA GLY A 18 -42.10 32.20 -23.63
C GLY A 18 -41.95 30.73 -23.22
N PRO A 19 -42.60 29.78 -23.94
CA PRO A 19 -42.69 28.36 -23.54
C PRO A 19 -41.34 27.65 -23.33
N GLY A 20 -40.26 28.15 -23.93
CA GLY A 20 -38.89 27.63 -23.71
C GLY A 20 -38.30 27.98 -22.33
N ILE A 21 -38.58 29.17 -21.80
CA ILE A 21 -38.07 29.62 -20.49
C ILE A 21 -38.82 28.90 -19.36
N VAL A 22 -40.13 28.70 -19.52
CA VAL A 22 -40.95 27.93 -18.58
C VAL A 22 -40.44 26.48 -18.48
N LYS A 23 -40.17 25.81 -19.61
CA LYS A 23 -39.61 24.45 -19.61
C LYS A 23 -38.24 24.36 -18.93
N SER A 24 -37.35 25.33 -19.17
CA SER A 24 -36.02 25.35 -18.53
C SER A 24 -36.12 25.58 -17.02
N PHE A 25 -37.03 26.45 -16.58
CA PHE A 25 -37.26 26.75 -15.17
C PHE A 25 -37.88 25.57 -14.42
N PHE A 26 -38.91 24.93 -15.00
CA PHE A 26 -39.52 23.71 -14.42
C PHE A 26 -38.55 22.53 -14.41
N SER A 27 -37.70 22.39 -15.43
CA SER A 27 -36.63 21.39 -15.43
C SER A 27 -35.64 21.68 -14.30
N GLY A 28 -35.20 22.92 -14.12
CA GLY A 28 -34.31 23.33 -13.02
C GLY A 28 -34.91 23.06 -11.62
N LEU A 29 -36.21 23.31 -11.43
CA LEU A 29 -36.94 23.01 -10.19
C LEU A 29 -37.06 21.50 -9.92
N LEU A 30 -37.37 20.70 -10.93
CA LEU A 30 -37.43 19.24 -10.82
C LEU A 30 -36.05 18.64 -10.51
N PHE A 31 -34.98 19.16 -11.14
CA PHE A 31 -33.61 18.79 -10.82
C PHE A 31 -33.24 19.17 -9.38
N ALA A 32 -33.59 20.38 -8.93
CA ALA A 32 -33.33 20.82 -7.56
C ALA A 32 -34.10 19.98 -6.53
N GLN A 33 -35.38 19.64 -6.79
CA GLN A 33 -36.17 18.76 -5.93
C GLN A 33 -35.57 17.34 -5.86
N GLY A 34 -35.13 16.78 -7.00
CA GLY A 34 -34.48 15.47 -7.02
C GLY A 34 -33.17 15.42 -6.24
N VAL A 35 -32.36 16.49 -6.29
CA VAL A 35 -31.13 16.60 -5.49
C VAL A 35 -31.44 16.71 -3.99
N VAL A 36 -32.43 17.53 -3.60
CA VAL A 36 -32.85 17.67 -2.20
C VAL A 36 -33.40 16.34 -1.65
N GLN A 37 -34.19 15.62 -2.45
CA GLN A 37 -34.72 14.31 -2.07
C GLN A 37 -33.59 13.28 -1.88
N SER A 38 -32.63 13.21 -2.81
CA SER A 38 -31.47 12.31 -2.71
C SER A 38 -30.61 12.58 -1.47
N ILE A 39 -30.40 13.85 -1.10
CA ILE A 39 -29.67 14.22 0.13
C ILE A 39 -30.46 13.81 1.37
N SER A 40 -31.77 14.06 1.39
CA SER A 40 -32.64 13.68 2.50
C SER A 40 -32.68 12.17 2.72
N GLU A 41 -32.76 11.38 1.65
CA GLU A 41 -32.75 9.91 1.69
C GLU A 41 -31.40 9.36 2.19
N PHE A 42 -30.28 9.93 1.72
CA PHE A 42 -28.95 9.56 2.19
C PHE A 42 -28.78 9.82 3.69
N ASN A 43 -29.16 11.00 4.15
CA ASN A 43 -29.06 11.37 5.57
C ASN A 43 -29.94 10.47 6.44
N ALA A 44 -31.18 10.20 6.01
CA ALA A 44 -32.08 9.29 6.71
C ALA A 44 -31.51 7.86 6.80
N SER A 45 -30.98 7.35 5.68
CA SER A 45 -30.34 6.03 5.64
C SER A 45 -29.12 5.96 6.57
N CYS A 46 -28.32 7.03 6.61
CA CYS A 46 -27.17 7.11 7.50
C CYS A 46 -27.56 7.18 8.98
N SER A 47 -28.60 7.94 9.34
CA SER A 47 -29.09 7.96 10.72
C SER A 47 -29.72 6.64 11.16
N ALA A 48 -30.30 5.86 10.23
CA ALA A 48 -30.99 4.61 10.53
C ALA A 48 -30.07 3.39 10.61
N ILE A 49 -29.00 3.33 9.80
CA ILE A 49 -28.25 2.08 9.59
C ILE A 49 -27.69 1.47 10.87
N ALA A 50 -27.20 2.26 11.83
CA ALA A 50 -26.68 1.71 13.08
C ALA A 50 -27.73 0.92 13.89
N SER A 51 -29.00 1.30 13.79
CA SER A 51 -30.10 0.63 14.49
C SER A 51 -30.73 -0.52 13.69
N GLU A 52 -30.59 -0.50 12.37
CA GLU A 52 -31.20 -1.50 11.48
C GLU A 52 -30.25 -2.62 11.04
N LEU A 53 -28.94 -2.40 11.16
CA LEU A 53 -27.94 -3.35 10.72
C LEU A 53 -27.90 -4.54 11.69
N SER A 54 -28.24 -5.72 11.18
CA SER A 54 -28.12 -6.98 11.90
C SER A 54 -27.15 -7.87 11.15
N VAL A 55 -25.92 -7.94 11.64
CA VAL A 55 -24.85 -8.80 11.13
C VAL A 55 -24.41 -9.72 12.27
N GLN A 56 -24.19 -10.99 11.97
CA GLN A 56 -23.79 -11.96 12.99
C GLN A 56 -22.47 -11.53 13.67
N ASN A 57 -22.36 -11.79 14.97
CA ASN A 57 -21.16 -11.51 15.79
C ASN A 57 -20.70 -10.05 15.79
N THR A 58 -21.59 -9.11 15.45
CA THR A 58 -21.25 -7.70 15.25
C THR A 58 -21.97 -6.82 16.27
N THR A 59 -21.23 -5.85 16.83
CA THR A 59 -21.79 -4.72 17.58
C THR A 59 -21.56 -3.45 16.78
N VAL A 60 -22.63 -2.74 16.41
CA VAL A 60 -22.52 -1.45 15.72
C VAL A 60 -22.43 -0.35 16.77
N PHE A 61 -21.35 0.43 16.74
CA PHE A 61 -21.15 1.51 17.70
C PHE A 61 -21.95 2.76 17.32
N PHE A 62 -21.81 3.20 16.08
CA PHE A 62 -22.51 4.38 15.57
C PHE A 62 -22.54 4.41 14.05
N SER A 63 -23.41 5.27 13.52
CA SER A 63 -23.36 5.78 12.17
C SER A 63 -23.39 7.32 12.19
N GLU A 64 -22.51 7.94 11.42
CA GLU A 64 -22.26 9.38 11.44
C GLU A 64 -22.24 9.93 10.01
N LEU A 65 -22.99 11.00 9.77
CA LEU A 65 -22.90 11.75 8.53
C LEU A 65 -21.67 12.67 8.58
N VAL A 66 -20.76 12.51 7.63
CA VAL A 66 -19.55 13.34 7.54
C VAL A 66 -19.53 14.06 6.19
N PRO A 67 -19.75 15.40 6.17
CA PRO A 67 -19.71 16.20 4.95
C PRO A 67 -18.29 16.29 4.34
N ALA A 68 -18.20 16.43 3.03
CA ALA A 68 -16.96 16.71 2.32
C ALA A 68 -16.23 17.95 2.90
N GLY A 69 -14.91 17.88 3.01
CA GLY A 69 -14.07 18.92 3.60
C GLY A 69 -14.00 18.90 5.14
N SER A 70 -14.78 18.04 5.80
CA SER A 70 -14.71 17.86 7.25
C SER A 70 -13.44 17.11 7.66
N THR A 71 -13.01 17.33 8.90
CA THR A 71 -11.93 16.56 9.53
C THR A 71 -12.55 15.65 10.60
N VAL A 72 -12.37 14.35 10.43
CA VAL A 72 -12.76 13.34 11.42
C VAL A 72 -11.61 13.17 12.40
N TYR A 73 -11.92 13.13 13.70
CA TYR A 73 -10.95 12.88 14.76
C TYR A 73 -11.11 11.46 15.29
N PHE A 74 -10.00 10.83 15.64
CA PHE A 74 -9.95 9.46 16.14
C PHE A 74 -9.36 9.42 17.55
N PRO A 75 -10.11 9.88 18.58
CA PRO A 75 -9.61 9.91 19.95
C PRO A 75 -9.30 8.51 20.52
N ASP A 76 -9.98 7.48 20.00
CA ASP A 76 -9.78 6.08 20.39
C ASP A 76 -8.68 5.38 19.60
N ASN A 77 -8.11 6.03 18.57
CA ASN A 77 -7.01 5.44 17.82
C ASN A 77 -5.76 5.39 18.68
N HIS A 78 -5.04 4.25 18.65
CA HIS A 78 -3.87 4.09 19.48
C HIS A 78 -2.80 5.14 19.09
N PRO A 79 -2.15 5.86 20.04
CA PRO A 79 -1.23 6.95 19.72
C PRO A 79 -0.10 6.55 18.77
N SER A 80 0.38 5.31 18.86
CA SER A 80 1.45 4.81 17.99
C SER A 80 1.04 4.65 16.52
N CYS A 81 -0.25 4.65 16.20
CA CYS A 81 -0.75 4.67 14.83
C CYS A 81 -0.45 6.01 14.11
N GLY A 82 -0.12 7.07 14.85
CA GLY A 82 0.33 8.35 14.27
C GLY A 82 -0.73 9.08 13.43
N ARG A 83 -2.01 8.72 13.57
CA ARG A 83 -3.14 9.27 12.80
C ARG A 83 -4.27 9.70 13.74
N PRO A 84 -4.19 10.91 14.34
CA PRO A 84 -5.22 11.42 15.24
C PRO A 84 -6.46 11.96 14.51
N SER A 85 -6.33 12.25 13.22
CA SER A 85 -7.42 12.76 12.39
C SER A 85 -7.20 12.48 10.91
N GLN A 86 -8.26 12.61 10.12
CA GLN A 86 -8.24 12.50 8.67
C GLN A 86 -9.28 13.44 8.04
N SER A 87 -8.87 14.17 7.00
CA SER A 87 -9.80 14.95 6.18
C SER A 87 -10.57 14.04 5.23
N VAL A 88 -11.88 14.28 5.11
CA VAL A 88 -12.77 13.55 4.22
C VAL A 88 -13.04 14.38 2.97
N LEU A 89 -12.97 13.75 1.80
CA LEU A 89 -12.98 14.46 0.51
C LEU A 89 -14.34 14.44 -0.21
N GLU A 90 -15.30 13.64 0.27
CA GLU A 90 -16.66 13.48 -0.30
C GLU A 90 -17.66 13.29 0.85
N ASP A 91 -18.95 13.55 0.64
CA ASP A 91 -19.96 13.27 1.66
C ASP A 91 -20.04 11.75 1.90
N ILE A 92 -19.86 11.32 3.14
CA ILE A 92 -19.92 9.89 3.52
C ILE A 92 -20.88 9.66 4.69
N CYS A 93 -21.40 8.44 4.76
CA CYS A 93 -21.87 7.85 6.01
C CYS A 93 -20.76 6.97 6.57
N ARG A 94 -20.23 7.35 7.73
CA ARG A 94 -19.23 6.59 8.47
C ARG A 94 -19.95 5.65 9.44
N VAL A 95 -19.69 4.35 9.34
CA VAL A 95 -20.23 3.34 10.24
C VAL A 95 -19.06 2.67 10.95
N ALA A 96 -19.09 2.67 12.28
CA ALA A 96 -18.06 2.00 13.10
C ALA A 96 -18.68 0.81 13.84
N LEU A 97 -18.00 -0.33 13.80
CA LEU A 97 -18.49 -1.58 14.37
C LEU A 97 -17.35 -2.45 14.89
N TYR A 98 -17.68 -3.31 15.84
CA TYR A 98 -16.80 -4.37 16.34
C TYR A 98 -17.33 -5.73 15.90
N VAL A 99 -16.45 -6.58 15.34
CA VAL A 99 -16.81 -7.94 14.92
C VAL A 99 -15.99 -8.93 15.73
N HIS A 100 -16.66 -9.82 16.47
CA HIS A 100 -15.99 -10.95 17.11
C HIS A 100 -15.51 -11.94 16.05
N THR A 101 -14.23 -12.29 16.10
CA THR A 101 -13.61 -13.30 15.22
C THR A 101 -13.36 -14.63 15.94
N SER A 102 -13.33 -14.59 17.28
CA SER A 102 -13.37 -15.74 18.18
C SER A 102 -13.91 -15.31 19.56
N ASP A 103 -13.91 -16.22 20.54
CA ASP A 103 -14.24 -15.89 21.94
C ASP A 103 -13.21 -14.96 22.61
N ARG A 104 -12.04 -14.77 22.00
CA ARG A 104 -10.89 -14.04 22.58
C ARG A 104 -10.17 -13.12 21.60
N SER A 105 -10.81 -12.81 20.47
CA SER A 105 -10.32 -11.89 19.44
C SER A 105 -11.47 -11.25 18.68
N GLY A 106 -11.19 -10.13 18.04
CA GLY A 106 -12.15 -9.42 17.21
C GLY A 106 -11.53 -8.16 16.62
N ILE A 107 -12.24 -7.56 15.68
CA ILE A 107 -11.75 -6.44 14.88
C ILE A 107 -12.62 -5.22 15.08
N ASN A 108 -11.98 -4.06 15.20
CA ASN A 108 -12.64 -2.79 14.92
C ASN A 108 -12.65 -2.61 13.40
N LEU A 109 -13.84 -2.43 12.85
CA LEU A 109 -14.07 -2.21 11.42
C LEU A 109 -14.77 -0.86 11.25
N GLU A 110 -14.31 -0.09 10.27
CA GLU A 110 -15.06 1.06 9.78
C GLU A 110 -15.48 0.85 8.33
N ALA A 111 -16.68 1.34 8.00
CA ALA A 111 -17.20 1.43 6.65
C ALA A 111 -17.53 2.88 6.31
N TRP A 112 -16.91 3.43 5.28
CA TRP A 112 -17.14 4.77 4.76
C TRP A 112 -17.92 4.65 3.45
N LEU A 113 -19.19 5.03 3.51
CA LEU A 113 -20.18 4.84 2.45
C LEU A 113 -20.46 6.20 1.77
N PRO A 114 -19.85 6.49 0.61
CA PRO A 114 -20.03 7.78 -0.05
C PRO A 114 -21.45 7.96 -0.58
N ARG A 115 -21.93 9.22 -0.56
CA ARG A 115 -23.19 9.60 -1.20
C ARG A 115 -23.14 9.38 -2.71
N ARG A 116 -22.01 9.73 -3.33
CA ARG A 116 -21.72 9.47 -4.74
C ARG A 116 -21.13 8.07 -4.94
N TRP A 117 -21.93 7.05 -4.66
CA TRP A 117 -21.50 5.67 -4.81
C TRP A 117 -21.52 5.20 -6.28
N THR A 118 -20.41 4.61 -6.71
CA THR A 118 -20.24 4.09 -8.08
C THR A 118 -20.78 2.66 -8.27
N GLY A 119 -21.29 2.04 -7.20
CA GLY A 119 -21.64 0.62 -7.18
C GLY A 119 -20.47 -0.28 -6.73
N ARG A 120 -19.27 0.26 -6.57
CA ARG A 120 -18.06 -0.50 -6.25
C ARG A 120 -17.83 -0.63 -4.74
N PHE A 121 -17.34 -1.78 -4.32
CA PHE A 121 -16.87 -2.04 -2.96
C PHE A 121 -15.33 -2.02 -2.90
N MET A 122 -14.76 -1.57 -1.79
CA MET A 122 -13.32 -1.53 -1.56
C MET A 122 -12.97 -1.99 -0.14
N SER A 123 -11.92 -2.77 0.00
CA SER A 123 -11.21 -2.96 1.27
C SER A 123 -9.81 -2.35 1.21
N THR A 124 -9.40 -1.69 2.29
CA THR A 124 -8.00 -1.31 2.53
C THR A 124 -7.27 -2.39 3.32
N GLY A 125 -5.97 -2.20 3.55
CA GLY A 125 -5.13 -3.05 4.40
C GLY A 125 -4.53 -2.30 5.60
N ASN A 126 -3.40 -2.81 6.08
CA ASN A 126 -2.61 -2.26 7.19
C ASN A 126 -1.12 -2.14 6.82
N GLY A 127 -0.26 -1.73 7.78
CA GLY A 127 1.19 -1.62 7.60
C GLY A 127 1.97 -2.15 8.81
N GLY A 128 3.17 -2.70 8.58
CA GLY A 128 4.00 -3.31 9.63
C GLY A 128 3.28 -4.43 10.38
N LEU A 129 3.54 -4.55 11.68
CA LEU A 129 2.74 -5.42 12.58
C LEU A 129 1.46 -4.76 13.06
N ALA A 130 1.10 -3.59 12.54
CA ALA A 130 0.14 -2.73 13.20
C ALA A 130 -1.32 -3.19 13.06
N GLY A 131 -2.06 -2.93 14.12
CA GLY A 131 -3.51 -2.89 14.16
C GLY A 131 -4.06 -1.47 14.02
N CYS A 132 -3.65 -0.78 12.95
CA CYS A 132 -4.04 0.59 12.67
C CYS A 132 -4.85 0.64 11.37
N ILE A 133 -6.07 1.16 11.43
CA ILE A 133 -6.89 1.44 10.24
C ILE A 133 -6.21 2.55 9.42
N GLN A 134 -6.01 2.32 8.12
CA GLN A 134 -5.42 3.29 7.21
C GLN A 134 -6.48 4.29 6.72
N TYR A 135 -6.86 5.23 7.60
CA TYR A 135 -7.91 6.21 7.31
C TYR A 135 -7.62 7.09 6.08
N GLU A 136 -6.35 7.39 5.79
CA GLU A 136 -5.95 8.10 4.57
C GLU A 136 -6.35 7.35 3.29
N ASP A 137 -6.26 6.02 3.31
CA ASP A 137 -6.59 5.14 2.19
C ASP A 137 -8.11 4.98 2.08
N MET A 138 -8.82 4.93 3.21
CA MET A 138 -10.28 4.98 3.25
C MET A 138 -10.83 6.30 2.70
N ALA A 139 -10.21 7.43 3.06
CA ALA A 139 -10.57 8.74 2.53
C ALA A 139 -10.33 8.80 1.01
N TYR A 140 -9.19 8.29 0.56
CA TYR A 140 -8.82 8.24 -0.86
C TYR A 140 -9.81 7.43 -1.70
N ALA A 141 -10.14 6.19 -1.28
CA ALA A 141 -11.05 5.34 -2.03
C ALA A 141 -12.52 5.80 -1.93
N SER A 142 -12.98 6.28 -0.78
CA SER A 142 -14.34 6.80 -0.66
C SER A 142 -14.57 8.03 -1.54
N ALA A 143 -13.56 8.89 -1.70
CA ALA A 143 -13.58 10.03 -2.64
C ALA A 143 -13.70 9.61 -4.12
N LEU A 144 -13.17 8.43 -4.46
CA LEU A 144 -13.33 7.81 -5.78
C LEU A 144 -14.66 7.05 -5.94
N GLY A 145 -15.55 7.17 -4.95
CA GLY A 145 -16.91 6.65 -4.99
C GLY A 145 -17.04 5.17 -4.63
N PHE A 146 -16.08 4.59 -3.93
CA PHE A 146 -16.14 3.22 -3.42
C PHE A 146 -16.78 3.18 -2.03
N ALA A 147 -17.65 2.20 -1.79
CA ALA A 147 -18.03 1.82 -0.43
C ALA A 147 -16.82 1.13 0.22
N THR A 148 -16.14 1.83 1.12
CA THR A 148 -14.79 1.47 1.54
C THR A 148 -14.76 0.98 2.98
N VAL A 149 -14.08 -0.13 3.25
CA VAL A 149 -13.85 -0.63 4.61
C VAL A 149 -12.38 -0.69 4.98
N GLY A 150 -12.10 -0.57 6.27
CA GLY A 150 -10.78 -0.76 6.85
C GLY A 150 -10.89 -1.33 8.27
N ALA A 151 -10.05 -2.31 8.60
CA ALA A 151 -10.04 -2.99 9.88
C ALA A 151 -8.72 -2.80 10.63
N ASN A 152 -8.75 -2.95 11.94
CA ASN A 152 -7.57 -2.81 12.81
C ASN A 152 -6.73 -4.11 12.92
N ASN A 153 -6.83 -5.05 11.99
CA ASN A 153 -5.96 -6.23 11.95
C ASN A 153 -5.99 -7.12 13.23
N GLY A 154 -7.05 -7.04 14.04
CA GLY A 154 -7.25 -7.85 15.25
C GLY A 154 -6.70 -7.27 16.56
N HIS A 155 -6.05 -6.10 16.53
CA HIS A 155 -5.52 -5.44 17.72
C HIS A 155 -5.38 -3.92 17.51
N ASN A 156 -4.88 -3.18 18.51
CA ASN A 156 -4.68 -1.72 18.40
C ASN A 156 -3.21 -1.37 18.61
N GLY A 157 -2.70 -0.43 17.80
CA GLY A 157 -1.32 0.04 17.89
C GLY A 157 -0.37 -0.67 16.94
N THR A 158 0.93 -0.40 17.08
CA THR A 158 1.97 -0.83 16.13
C THR A 158 2.84 -1.96 16.65
N SER A 159 2.66 -2.36 17.91
CA SER A 159 3.44 -3.43 18.54
C SER A 159 2.73 -4.78 18.38
N GLY A 160 3.51 -5.84 18.21
CA GLY A 160 3.02 -7.22 18.20
C GLY A 160 2.68 -7.77 19.59
N GLN A 161 2.72 -6.97 20.66
CA GLN A 161 2.45 -7.43 22.03
C GLN A 161 1.09 -8.12 22.18
N ALA A 162 0.09 -7.73 21.37
CA ALA A 162 -1.23 -8.36 21.38
C ALA A 162 -1.23 -9.83 20.92
N PHE A 163 -0.16 -10.29 20.27
CA PHE A 163 0.03 -11.69 19.87
C PHE A 163 0.38 -12.59 21.07
N LEU A 164 0.95 -12.01 22.14
CA LEU A 164 1.40 -12.75 23.31
C LEU A 164 0.24 -13.52 23.94
N ASN A 165 0.43 -14.83 24.10
CA ASN A 165 -0.53 -15.78 24.61
C ASN A 165 -1.86 -15.82 23.83
N ASN A 166 -1.92 -15.32 22.59
CA ASN A 166 -3.17 -15.19 21.83
C ASN A 166 -3.01 -15.45 20.31
N LEU A 167 -2.99 -16.73 19.93
CA LEU A 167 -2.93 -17.15 18.52
C LEU A 167 -4.14 -16.71 17.68
N GLU A 168 -5.29 -16.42 18.29
CA GLU A 168 -6.46 -15.92 17.56
C GLU A 168 -6.24 -14.49 17.03
N VAL A 169 -5.49 -13.65 17.76
CA VAL A 169 -5.08 -12.33 17.27
C VAL A 169 -4.02 -12.47 16.17
N VAL A 170 -3.15 -13.48 16.25
CA VAL A 170 -2.21 -13.80 15.17
C VAL A 170 -2.97 -14.25 13.91
N ALA A 171 -4.03 -15.04 14.04
CA ALA A 171 -4.89 -15.44 12.92
C ALA A 171 -5.62 -14.23 12.29
N ASP A 172 -6.11 -13.30 13.12
CA ASP A 172 -6.70 -12.04 12.65
C ASP A 172 -5.70 -11.22 11.83
N PHE A 173 -4.47 -11.08 12.32
CA PHE A 173 -3.38 -10.42 11.61
C PHE A 173 -3.00 -11.13 10.31
N ALA A 174 -2.91 -12.46 10.35
CA ALA A 174 -2.42 -13.27 9.24
C ALA A 174 -3.36 -13.24 8.04
N TYR A 175 -4.68 -13.32 8.27
CA TYR A 175 -5.68 -13.32 7.19
C TYR A 175 -7.08 -12.88 7.62
N ARG A 176 -7.52 -13.23 8.84
CA ARG A 176 -8.95 -13.26 9.16
C ARG A 176 -9.56 -11.88 9.30
N SER A 177 -8.80 -10.87 9.69
CA SER A 177 -9.30 -9.50 9.84
C SER A 177 -9.77 -8.90 8.52
N VAL A 178 -8.93 -8.97 7.47
CA VAL A 178 -9.28 -8.43 6.14
C VAL A 178 -10.46 -9.20 5.56
N HIS A 179 -10.41 -10.53 5.57
CA HIS A 179 -11.52 -11.36 5.06
C HIS A 179 -12.85 -11.06 5.78
N THR A 180 -12.83 -11.00 7.11
CA THR A 180 -14.02 -10.65 7.91
C THR A 180 -14.54 -9.25 7.57
N GLY A 181 -13.64 -8.27 7.44
CA GLY A 181 -13.98 -6.91 7.03
C GLY A 181 -14.64 -6.85 5.65
N VAL A 182 -14.19 -7.67 4.70
CA VAL A 182 -14.80 -7.79 3.37
C VAL A 182 -16.21 -8.37 3.46
N VAL A 183 -16.39 -9.49 4.16
CA VAL A 183 -17.69 -10.16 4.30
C VAL A 183 -18.70 -9.23 4.95
N VAL A 184 -18.36 -8.68 6.12
CA VAL A 184 -19.24 -7.75 6.85
C VAL A 184 -19.45 -6.45 6.08
N GLY A 185 -18.40 -5.89 5.48
CA GLY A 185 -18.46 -4.66 4.70
C GLY A 185 -19.40 -4.75 3.50
N LYS A 186 -19.40 -5.88 2.79
CA LYS A 186 -20.32 -6.13 1.67
C LYS A 186 -21.77 -6.18 2.15
N GLU A 187 -22.04 -6.73 3.33
CA GLU A 187 -23.38 -6.73 3.94
C GLU A 187 -23.82 -5.32 4.35
N VAL A 188 -22.94 -4.57 5.03
CA VAL A 188 -23.19 -3.16 5.41
C VAL A 188 -23.51 -2.32 4.17
N SER A 189 -22.67 -2.41 3.13
CA SER A 189 -22.86 -1.70 1.86
C SER A 189 -24.20 -2.08 1.22
N LYS A 190 -24.52 -3.38 1.12
CA LYS A 190 -25.78 -3.85 0.54
C LYS A 190 -27.00 -3.34 1.30
N LYS A 191 -26.95 -3.36 2.64
CA LYS A 191 -28.03 -2.87 3.51
C LYS A 191 -28.21 -1.36 3.35
N PHE A 192 -27.11 -0.60 3.31
CA PHE A 192 -27.16 0.86 3.17
C PHE A 192 -27.73 1.33 1.82
N TYR A 193 -27.21 0.80 0.71
CA TYR A 193 -27.62 1.24 -0.62
C TYR A 193 -28.86 0.51 -1.18
N GLY A 194 -29.40 -0.45 -0.44
CA GLY A 194 -30.54 -1.27 -0.85
C GLY A 194 -30.27 -2.21 -2.03
N LYS A 195 -29.01 -2.33 -2.47
CA LYS A 195 -28.58 -3.19 -3.59
C LYS A 195 -27.13 -3.65 -3.40
N ALA A 196 -26.80 -4.82 -3.95
CA ALA A 196 -25.44 -5.34 -3.91
C ALA A 196 -24.47 -4.47 -4.72
N HIS A 197 -23.19 -4.49 -4.33
CA HIS A 197 -22.11 -3.93 -5.12
C HIS A 197 -21.98 -4.67 -6.46
N THR A 198 -21.46 -3.99 -7.48
CA THR A 198 -21.23 -4.55 -8.82
C THR A 198 -19.90 -5.26 -8.93
N LYS A 199 -18.86 -4.67 -8.33
CA LYS A 199 -17.47 -5.17 -8.31
C LYS A 199 -16.81 -4.89 -6.97
N SER A 200 -15.94 -5.79 -6.56
CA SER A 200 -15.21 -5.76 -5.29
C SER A 200 -13.72 -5.57 -5.54
N TYR A 201 -13.10 -4.62 -4.85
CA TYR A 201 -11.70 -4.27 -5.02
C TYR A 201 -10.94 -4.28 -3.71
N TYR A 202 -9.63 -4.47 -3.82
CA TYR A 202 -8.69 -4.31 -2.72
C TYR A 202 -7.55 -3.40 -3.14
N PHE A 203 -7.09 -2.54 -2.23
CA PHE A 203 -5.74 -2.01 -2.33
C PHE A 203 -5.04 -1.91 -0.97
N GLY A 204 -3.74 -2.13 -0.99
CA GLY A 204 -2.88 -2.00 0.18
C GLY A 204 -1.41 -2.08 -0.22
N CYS A 205 -0.55 -1.52 0.63
CA CYS A 205 0.90 -1.56 0.44
C CYS A 205 1.61 -2.09 1.69
N SER A 206 2.83 -2.65 1.56
CA SER A 206 3.58 -3.25 2.67
C SER A 206 2.88 -4.51 3.21
N SER A 207 2.57 -4.58 4.51
CA SER A 207 1.66 -5.59 5.06
C SER A 207 0.31 -5.63 4.34
N GLY A 208 -0.18 -4.49 3.85
CA GLY A 208 -1.34 -4.40 2.97
C GLY A 208 -1.12 -5.11 1.63
N GLY A 209 0.08 -5.04 1.06
CA GLY A 209 0.42 -5.83 -0.13
C GLY A 209 0.37 -7.33 0.16
N ARG A 210 0.92 -7.76 1.30
CA ARG A 210 0.85 -9.17 1.77
C ARG A 210 -0.60 -9.63 1.96
N GLN A 211 -1.43 -8.82 2.63
CA GLN A 211 -2.86 -9.09 2.83
C GLN A 211 -3.62 -9.21 1.51
N GLY A 212 -3.29 -8.38 0.51
CA GLY A 212 -3.83 -8.49 -0.84
C GLY A 212 -3.46 -9.81 -1.51
N LEU A 213 -2.18 -10.21 -1.44
CA LEU A 213 -1.72 -11.50 -1.96
C LEU A 213 -2.36 -12.68 -1.22
N LYS A 214 -2.49 -12.61 0.10
CA LYS A 214 -3.19 -13.61 0.92
C LYS A 214 -4.64 -13.78 0.46
N SER A 215 -5.32 -12.68 0.15
CA SER A 215 -6.69 -12.71 -0.38
C SER A 215 -6.74 -13.37 -1.76
N VAL A 216 -5.80 -13.07 -2.65
CA VAL A 216 -5.71 -13.71 -3.98
C VAL A 216 -5.49 -15.23 -3.87
N GLN A 217 -4.64 -15.65 -2.93
CA GLN A 217 -4.25 -17.04 -2.74
C GLN A 217 -5.35 -17.86 -2.06
N ASP A 218 -5.95 -17.34 -0.99
CA ASP A 218 -6.79 -18.11 -0.07
C ASP A 218 -8.28 -17.74 -0.11
N PHE A 219 -8.60 -16.51 -0.53
CA PHE A 219 -9.97 -15.99 -0.59
C PHE A 219 -10.28 -15.38 -1.98
N PRO A 220 -10.10 -16.15 -3.07
CA PRO A 220 -10.19 -15.65 -4.44
C PRO A 220 -11.57 -15.09 -4.84
N GLU A 221 -12.60 -15.28 -4.02
CA GLU A 221 -13.94 -14.71 -4.16
C GLU A 221 -14.11 -13.33 -3.51
N ASP A 222 -13.18 -12.88 -2.69
CA ASP A 222 -13.31 -11.61 -1.98
C ASP A 222 -13.23 -10.43 -2.94
N PHE A 223 -12.43 -10.51 -3.99
CA PHE A 223 -12.16 -9.40 -4.89
C PHE A 223 -12.16 -9.79 -6.36
N ASP A 224 -12.72 -8.92 -7.20
CA ASP A 224 -12.55 -8.96 -8.66
C ASP A 224 -11.22 -8.32 -9.09
N GLY A 225 -10.72 -7.35 -8.31
CA GLY A 225 -9.47 -6.64 -8.58
C GLY A 225 -8.65 -6.39 -7.31
N VAL A 226 -7.35 -6.69 -7.35
CA VAL A 226 -6.42 -6.51 -6.23
C VAL A 226 -5.23 -5.66 -6.68
N LEU A 227 -4.96 -4.59 -5.94
CA LEU A 227 -3.77 -3.75 -6.07
C LEU A 227 -2.84 -4.00 -4.87
N ALA A 228 -1.75 -4.74 -5.09
CA ALA A 228 -0.79 -5.12 -4.05
C ALA A 228 0.54 -4.37 -4.22
N GLY A 229 0.79 -3.38 -3.37
CA GLY A 229 2.03 -2.60 -3.37
C GLY A 229 3.08 -3.11 -2.41
N ALA A 230 4.35 -3.10 -2.80
CA ALA A 230 5.51 -3.52 -2.01
C ALA A 230 5.21 -4.65 -1.00
N PRO A 231 4.72 -5.83 -1.46
CA PRO A 231 4.13 -6.81 -0.57
C PRO A 231 5.13 -7.40 0.43
N ALA A 232 4.76 -7.42 1.71
CA ALA A 232 5.51 -8.08 2.78
C ALA A 232 5.28 -9.61 2.81
N ASN A 233 5.23 -10.26 1.65
CA ASN A 233 5.13 -11.72 1.53
C ASN A 233 6.50 -12.41 1.65
N ALA A 234 6.53 -13.73 1.82
CA ALA A 234 7.62 -14.45 2.48
C ALA A 234 7.91 -13.83 3.86
N PHE A 235 6.85 -13.57 4.61
CA PHE A 235 6.83 -12.73 5.81
C PHE A 235 7.86 -13.16 6.88
N ASN A 236 7.97 -14.45 7.17
CA ASN A 236 8.96 -14.96 8.11
C ASN A 236 10.39 -14.78 7.57
N GLY A 237 10.59 -14.99 6.26
CA GLY A 237 11.85 -14.69 5.56
C GLY A 237 12.21 -13.20 5.64
N LEU A 238 11.23 -12.31 5.43
CA LEU A 238 11.39 -10.86 5.54
C LEU A 238 11.82 -10.46 6.96
N LEU A 239 11.10 -10.91 7.99
CA LEU A 239 11.45 -10.55 9.37
C LEU A 239 12.79 -11.12 9.80
N SER A 240 13.15 -12.31 9.32
CA SER A 240 14.47 -12.91 9.54
C SER A 240 15.58 -12.10 8.87
N TRP A 241 15.34 -11.68 7.63
CA TRP A 241 16.25 -10.81 6.87
C TRP A 241 16.43 -9.44 7.53
N SER A 242 15.35 -8.79 7.97
CA SER A 242 15.41 -7.52 8.69
C SER A 242 16.17 -7.65 10.01
N GLY A 243 15.91 -8.73 10.77
CA GLY A 243 16.57 -9.02 12.04
C GLY A 243 18.07 -9.24 11.90
N ARG A 244 18.49 -9.91 10.83
CA ARG A 244 19.90 -10.20 10.55
C ARG A 244 20.76 -8.93 10.42
N PHE A 245 20.20 -7.78 10.04
CA PHE A 245 20.99 -6.54 9.92
C PHE A 245 21.59 -6.07 11.23
N TYR A 246 20.92 -6.28 12.36
CA TYR A 246 21.50 -6.01 13.68
C TYR A 246 22.70 -6.93 13.95
N ALA A 247 22.58 -8.23 13.66
CA ALA A 247 23.66 -9.20 13.82
C ALA A 247 24.87 -8.93 12.88
N ILE A 248 24.65 -8.20 11.78
CA ILE A 248 25.72 -7.77 10.86
C ILE A 248 26.40 -6.49 11.34
N THR A 249 25.62 -5.48 11.70
CA THR A 249 26.13 -4.13 12.00
C THR A 249 26.62 -4.02 13.43
N GLY A 250 25.94 -4.67 14.38
CA GLY A 250 26.11 -4.45 15.80
C GLY A 250 25.62 -3.06 16.25
N PRO A 251 25.65 -2.77 17.56
CA PRO A 251 25.30 -1.45 18.08
C PRO A 251 26.32 -0.37 17.67
N PRO A 252 25.95 0.92 17.77
CA PRO A 252 26.89 2.02 17.59
C PRO A 252 28.18 1.84 18.40
N GLY A 253 29.33 1.96 17.73
CA GLY A 253 30.65 1.69 18.29
C GLY A 253 31.24 0.33 17.90
N SER A 254 30.44 -0.58 17.32
CA SER A 254 30.95 -1.83 16.75
C SER A 254 31.82 -1.57 15.50
N PRO A 255 32.86 -2.37 15.23
CA PRO A 255 33.74 -2.18 14.06
C PRO A 255 33.02 -2.22 12.70
N SER A 256 31.91 -2.93 12.64
CA SER A 256 31.03 -3.12 11.48
C SER A 256 29.90 -2.10 11.38
N PHE A 257 29.68 -1.27 12.40
CA PHE A 257 28.59 -0.30 12.43
C PHE A 257 28.86 0.84 11.45
N ILE A 258 27.84 1.27 10.71
CA ILE A 258 27.89 2.36 9.74
C ILE A 258 26.83 3.37 10.15
N SER A 259 27.21 4.63 10.35
CA SER A 259 26.27 5.66 10.78
C SER A 259 25.31 6.07 9.66
N GLU A 260 24.17 6.67 10.02
CA GLU A 260 23.23 7.26 9.06
C GLU A 260 23.94 8.18 8.07
N GLN A 261 24.79 9.06 8.57
CA GLN A 261 25.54 9.98 7.73
C GLN A 261 26.46 9.25 6.75
N GLN A 262 27.14 8.17 7.19
CA GLN A 262 27.99 7.38 6.29
C GLN A 262 27.17 6.65 5.23
N TRP A 263 25.99 6.11 5.58
CA TRP A 263 25.09 5.50 4.59
C TRP A 263 24.66 6.51 3.52
N VAL A 264 24.16 7.67 3.94
CA VAL A 264 23.59 8.67 3.03
C VAL A 264 24.66 9.41 2.23
N GLU A 265 25.74 9.86 2.87
CA GLU A 265 26.71 10.75 2.22
C GLU A 265 27.84 10.00 1.51
N ILE A 266 28.18 8.78 1.97
CA ILE A 266 29.33 8.02 1.45
C ILE A 266 28.87 6.83 0.63
N VAL A 267 28.09 5.93 1.22
CA VAL A 267 27.71 4.66 0.57
C VAL A 267 26.75 4.93 -0.59
N HIS A 268 25.66 5.65 -0.35
CA HIS A 268 24.68 5.96 -1.38
C HIS A 268 25.28 6.76 -2.54
N SER A 269 26.07 7.80 -2.25
CA SER A 269 26.79 8.58 -3.26
C SER A 269 27.70 7.71 -4.14
N ASP A 270 28.42 6.75 -3.54
CA ASP A 270 29.28 5.83 -4.29
C ASP A 270 28.49 4.77 -5.08
N ILE A 271 27.31 4.36 -4.58
CA ILE A 271 26.37 3.52 -5.32
C ILE A 271 25.89 4.25 -6.57
N LEU A 272 25.39 5.49 -6.46
CA LEU A 272 24.95 6.27 -7.62
C LEU A 272 26.11 6.47 -8.61
N ARG A 273 27.32 6.80 -8.13
CA ARG A 273 28.51 6.91 -8.98
C ARG A 273 28.80 5.63 -9.79
N GLN A 274 28.49 4.45 -9.25
CA GLN A 274 28.72 3.17 -9.92
C GLN A 274 27.54 2.74 -10.80
N CYS A 275 26.30 3.16 -10.48
CA CYS A 275 25.10 2.51 -10.98
C CYS A 275 24.05 3.41 -11.65
N ASP A 276 24.06 4.73 -11.40
CA ASP A 276 23.06 5.67 -11.96
C ASP A 276 23.06 5.61 -13.49
N MET A 277 24.24 5.75 -14.10
CA MET A 277 24.40 5.72 -15.56
C MET A 277 24.15 4.35 -16.24
N LEU A 278 23.76 3.28 -15.53
CA LEU A 278 23.52 1.97 -16.12
C LEU A 278 22.30 1.95 -17.05
N ASP A 279 21.32 2.83 -16.83
CA ASP A 279 20.16 3.02 -17.70
C ASP A 279 20.35 4.14 -18.74
N GLY A 280 21.52 4.79 -18.72
CA GLY A 280 21.94 5.81 -19.68
C GLY A 280 21.64 7.25 -19.25
N VAL A 281 21.17 7.48 -18.03
CA VAL A 281 20.85 8.80 -17.49
C VAL A 281 21.52 9.01 -16.13
N GLU A 282 22.01 10.23 -15.87
CA GLU A 282 22.50 10.66 -14.55
C GLU A 282 21.42 11.53 -13.91
N ASP A 283 20.40 10.90 -13.31
CA ASP A 283 19.29 11.59 -12.65
C ASP A 283 19.14 11.23 -11.17
N GLY A 284 20.10 10.49 -10.61
CA GLY A 284 20.10 10.03 -9.23
C GLY A 284 19.12 8.88 -8.99
N VAL A 285 18.66 8.21 -10.05
CA VAL A 285 17.70 7.09 -9.98
C VAL A 285 18.29 5.88 -10.68
N ILE A 286 18.43 4.79 -9.95
CA ILE A 286 18.76 3.50 -10.56
C ILE A 286 17.47 2.90 -11.14
N GLU A 287 17.31 2.91 -12.46
CA GLU A 287 16.05 2.48 -13.11
C GLU A 287 15.77 0.97 -12.91
N ASP A 288 16.82 0.13 -12.94
CA ASP A 288 16.76 -1.30 -12.63
C ASP A 288 17.94 -1.73 -11.75
N PRO A 289 17.75 -1.85 -10.43
CA PRO A 289 18.84 -2.14 -9.51
C PRO A 289 19.41 -3.57 -9.66
N ASN A 290 18.78 -4.46 -10.42
CA ASN A 290 19.36 -5.77 -10.74
C ASN A 290 20.62 -5.68 -11.61
N LEU A 291 20.83 -4.54 -12.29
CA LEU A 291 22.03 -4.29 -13.08
C LEU A 291 23.19 -3.74 -12.24
N CYS A 292 22.91 -3.26 -11.02
CA CYS A 292 23.90 -2.63 -10.16
C CYS A 292 24.71 -3.68 -9.37
N ASP A 293 25.86 -4.09 -9.92
CA ASP A 293 26.84 -4.92 -9.21
C ASP A 293 27.79 -4.04 -8.35
N TYR A 294 27.25 -3.47 -7.28
CA TYR A 294 27.95 -2.53 -6.43
C TYR A 294 29.21 -3.11 -5.76
N LYS A 295 30.33 -2.39 -5.85
CA LYS A 295 31.63 -2.75 -5.24
C LYS A 295 32.04 -1.72 -4.16
N PRO A 296 31.78 -1.98 -2.87
CA PRO A 296 32.11 -1.05 -1.78
C PRO A 296 33.60 -0.96 -1.45
N GLU A 297 34.49 -1.78 -2.03
CA GLU A 297 35.93 -1.78 -1.73
C GLU A 297 36.62 -0.45 -2.01
N ASN A 298 36.11 0.30 -2.98
CA ASN A 298 36.65 1.62 -3.33
C ASN A 298 36.49 2.63 -2.19
N LEU A 299 35.59 2.36 -1.23
CA LEU A 299 35.41 3.16 -0.03
C LEU A 299 36.39 2.81 1.08
N ILE A 300 37.20 1.74 0.97
CA ILE A 300 38.14 1.37 2.04
C ILE A 300 39.17 2.49 2.24
N CYS A 301 39.30 2.97 3.48
CA CYS A 301 40.26 4.00 3.83
C CYS A 301 41.69 3.61 3.45
N SER A 302 42.34 4.44 2.64
CA SER A 302 43.78 4.34 2.39
C SER A 302 44.56 4.40 3.70
N SER A 303 45.64 3.63 3.82
CA SER A 303 46.56 3.71 4.96
C SER A 303 47.16 5.11 5.14
N LYS A 304 47.17 5.92 4.07
CA LYS A 304 47.65 7.32 4.05
C LYS A 304 46.53 8.36 4.21
N ALA A 305 45.28 7.96 4.39
CA ALA A 305 44.15 8.89 4.50
C ALA A 305 44.31 9.76 5.75
N LYS A 306 44.42 11.09 5.55
CA LYS A 306 44.48 12.09 6.62
C LYS A 306 43.11 12.36 7.23
N ASP A 307 42.07 12.29 6.41
CA ASP A 307 40.68 12.36 6.82
C ASP A 307 40.03 11.00 6.61
N ARG A 308 39.66 10.33 7.71
CA ARG A 308 38.99 9.03 7.70
C ARG A 308 37.47 9.15 7.75
N SER A 309 36.92 10.36 7.81
CA SER A 309 35.47 10.57 7.82
C SER A 309 34.81 10.33 6.46
N ARG A 310 35.59 10.28 5.37
CA ARG A 310 35.12 10.13 3.97
C ARG A 310 35.33 8.73 3.38
N CYS A 311 35.67 7.75 4.22
CA CYS A 311 35.95 6.39 3.81
C CYS A 311 35.52 5.42 4.91
N LEU A 312 35.50 4.14 4.60
CA LEU A 312 35.02 3.08 5.48
C LEU A 312 36.17 2.16 5.91
N SER A 313 35.99 1.49 7.05
CA SER A 313 36.87 0.40 7.46
C SER A 313 36.63 -0.86 6.61
N GLY A 314 37.59 -1.79 6.60
CA GLY A 314 37.38 -3.10 5.95
C GLY A 314 36.21 -3.89 6.55
N GLU A 315 35.97 -3.77 7.86
CA GLU A 315 34.85 -4.43 8.53
C GLU A 315 33.50 -3.81 8.15
N GLN A 316 33.43 -2.48 8.00
CA GLN A 316 32.24 -1.79 7.49
C GLN A 316 31.93 -2.22 6.05
N VAL A 317 32.94 -2.26 5.18
CA VAL A 317 32.78 -2.71 3.79
C VAL A 317 32.33 -4.18 3.71
N LYS A 318 32.85 -5.05 4.57
CA LYS A 318 32.40 -6.43 4.70
C LYS A 318 30.95 -6.53 5.19
N ALA A 319 30.53 -5.65 6.12
CA ALA A 319 29.15 -5.55 6.56
C ALA A 319 28.21 -5.17 5.39
N ILE A 320 28.57 -4.15 4.60
CA ILE A 320 27.81 -3.76 3.39
C ILE A 320 27.62 -4.95 2.46
N ARG A 321 28.70 -5.68 2.12
CA ARG A 321 28.59 -6.88 1.28
C ARG A 321 27.60 -7.90 1.81
N LYS A 322 27.62 -8.14 3.12
CA LYS A 322 26.73 -9.12 3.77
C LYS A 322 25.27 -8.65 3.77
N MET A 323 25.02 -7.34 3.87
CA MET A 323 23.69 -6.75 3.79
C MET A 323 23.12 -6.81 2.37
N PHE A 324 23.96 -6.58 1.36
CA PHE A 324 23.64 -6.73 -0.06
C PHE A 324 23.81 -8.18 -0.56
N SER A 325 23.64 -9.16 0.33
CA SER A 325 23.63 -10.59 -0.02
C SER A 325 22.33 -11.24 0.46
N PRO A 326 21.80 -12.24 -0.28
CA PRO A 326 20.59 -12.95 0.14
C PRO A 326 20.73 -13.59 1.53
N LEU A 327 19.58 -13.80 2.17
CA LEU A 327 19.44 -14.73 3.29
C LEU A 327 19.13 -16.12 2.73
N TYR A 328 20.02 -17.07 3.02
CA TYR A 328 19.87 -18.46 2.60
C TYR A 328 19.40 -19.34 3.77
N SER A 329 18.66 -20.39 3.44
CA SER A 329 18.40 -21.51 4.33
C SER A 329 19.69 -22.30 4.62
N PRO A 330 19.72 -23.16 5.63
CA PRO A 330 20.83 -24.10 5.86
C PRO A 330 21.13 -25.00 4.65
N GLU A 331 20.12 -25.31 3.83
CA GLU A 331 20.20 -26.14 2.63
C GLU A 331 20.65 -25.35 1.38
N GLY A 332 20.80 -24.03 1.50
CA GLY A 332 21.24 -23.15 0.41
C GLY A 332 20.10 -22.60 -0.47
N GLU A 333 18.85 -22.74 -0.05
CA GLU A 333 17.72 -22.10 -0.72
C GLU A 333 17.63 -20.61 -0.34
N ILE A 334 17.20 -19.74 -1.24
CA ILE A 334 16.99 -18.34 -0.89
C ILE A 334 15.71 -18.23 -0.07
N TRP A 335 15.81 -17.82 1.20
CA TRP A 335 14.65 -17.46 2.01
C TRP A 335 14.20 -16.02 1.78
N TYR A 336 15.16 -15.11 1.64
CA TYR A 336 14.88 -13.72 1.29
C TYR A 336 16.02 -13.13 0.43
N PRO A 337 15.72 -12.35 -0.62
CA PRO A 337 16.76 -11.79 -1.48
C PRO A 337 17.58 -10.70 -0.76
N SER A 338 18.64 -10.24 -1.42
CA SER A 338 19.45 -9.12 -0.93
C SER A 338 18.64 -7.83 -0.86
N GLN A 339 19.08 -6.91 0.02
CA GLN A 339 18.75 -5.50 -0.19
C GLN A 339 19.39 -5.05 -1.52
N GLN A 340 18.63 -4.33 -2.33
CA GLN A 340 19.11 -3.74 -3.57
C GLN A 340 19.83 -2.39 -3.30
N PRO A 341 20.92 -2.09 -4.01
CA PRO A 341 21.56 -0.77 -3.95
C PRO A 341 20.60 0.34 -4.41
N GLY A 342 20.75 1.54 -3.83
CA GLY A 342 19.95 2.72 -4.15
C GLY A 342 18.85 3.01 -3.14
N SER A 343 18.82 2.28 -2.02
CA SER A 343 17.81 2.37 -0.97
C SER A 343 18.34 2.98 0.33
N GLU A 344 19.61 3.40 0.36
CA GLU A 344 20.38 3.77 1.56
C GLU A 344 20.07 5.19 2.05
N ASN A 345 18.80 5.57 2.00
CA ASN A 345 18.31 6.86 2.45
C ASN A 345 18.19 6.92 3.99
N LYS A 346 17.87 8.13 4.49
CA LYS A 346 17.75 8.40 5.93
C LYS A 346 16.68 7.55 6.62
N ARG A 347 15.56 7.25 5.96
CA ARG A 347 14.47 6.43 6.50
C ARG A 347 14.94 4.99 6.68
N THR A 348 15.51 4.40 5.63
CA THR A 348 16.05 3.04 5.63
C THR A 348 17.14 2.88 6.68
N SER A 349 18.11 3.80 6.71
CA SER A 349 19.20 3.73 7.67
C SER A 349 18.71 3.80 9.13
N ASN A 350 17.70 4.61 9.42
CA ASN A 350 17.14 4.71 10.77
C ASN A 350 16.28 3.49 11.14
N ALA A 351 15.58 2.91 10.17
CA ALA A 351 14.71 1.77 10.40
C ALA A 351 15.50 0.47 10.58
N LEU A 352 16.38 0.12 9.64
CA LEU A 352 17.00 -1.20 9.56
C LEU A 352 18.50 -1.21 9.90
N TYR A 353 19.22 -0.11 9.67
CA TYR A 353 20.69 -0.08 9.81
C TYR A 353 21.17 0.66 11.06
N SER A 354 20.25 1.01 11.96
CA SER A 354 20.50 1.91 13.10
C SER A 354 21.31 1.30 14.24
N GLY A 355 21.75 0.04 14.10
CA GLY A 355 22.44 -0.70 15.17
C GLY A 355 21.51 -1.03 16.35
N LYS A 356 20.21 -1.11 16.09
CA LYS A 356 19.18 -1.56 17.03
C LYS A 356 18.41 -2.73 16.42
N PRO A 357 17.91 -3.70 17.22
CA PRO A 357 17.02 -4.73 16.71
C PRO A 357 15.80 -4.11 16.04
N PHE A 358 15.44 -4.61 14.86
CA PHE A 358 14.26 -4.13 14.14
C PHE A 358 12.99 -4.47 14.95
N PRO A 359 12.13 -3.50 15.29
CA PRO A 359 11.03 -3.71 16.23
C PRO A 359 10.04 -4.78 15.78
N TYR A 360 9.75 -4.88 14.48
CA TYR A 360 8.81 -5.90 13.99
C TYR A 360 9.39 -7.31 14.09
N THR A 361 10.68 -7.48 13.80
CA THR A 361 11.35 -8.76 14.07
C THR A 361 11.31 -9.06 15.56
N ALA A 362 11.67 -8.10 16.41
CA ALA A 362 11.71 -8.31 17.85
C ALA A 362 10.36 -8.77 18.41
N ASP A 363 9.29 -8.08 18.04
CA ASP A 363 7.93 -8.38 18.52
C ASP A 363 7.39 -9.68 17.95
N TRP A 364 7.63 -10.00 16.67
CA TRP A 364 7.19 -11.27 16.08
C TRP A 364 7.84 -12.46 16.79
N PHE A 365 9.15 -12.40 17.00
CA PHE A 365 9.89 -13.48 17.65
C PHE A 365 9.53 -13.62 19.13
N ARG A 366 9.37 -12.50 19.86
CA ARG A 366 8.89 -12.52 21.26
C ARG A 366 7.49 -13.07 21.37
N TYR A 367 6.54 -12.49 20.64
CA TYR A 367 5.13 -12.63 20.99
C TYR A 367 4.39 -13.68 20.17
N ALA A 368 4.79 -13.91 18.91
CA ALA A 368 4.14 -14.90 18.04
C ALA A 368 4.92 -16.22 17.97
N VAL A 369 6.23 -16.18 17.67
CA VAL A 369 7.04 -17.40 17.46
C VAL A 369 7.33 -18.12 18.77
N TYR A 370 7.96 -17.43 19.73
CA TYR A 370 8.39 -18.07 20.98
C TYR A 370 7.42 -17.87 22.15
N ASN A 371 6.45 -16.97 22.00
CA ASN A 371 5.51 -16.60 23.06
C ASN A 371 6.24 -16.31 24.41
N ASN A 372 7.37 -15.61 24.32
CA ASN A 372 8.27 -15.26 25.40
C ASN A 372 8.61 -13.75 25.33
N PRO A 373 8.03 -12.91 26.22
CA PRO A 373 8.27 -11.47 26.21
C PRO A 373 9.72 -11.10 26.57
N ASP A 374 10.43 -11.98 27.27
CA ASP A 374 11.79 -11.76 27.77
C ASP A 374 12.87 -12.26 26.79
N LEU A 375 12.49 -12.72 25.59
CA LEU A 375 13.43 -13.17 24.57
C LEU A 375 14.46 -12.07 24.25
N ASP A 376 15.74 -12.43 24.30
CA ASP A 376 16.84 -11.60 23.84
C ASP A 376 16.92 -11.62 22.31
N VAL A 377 16.30 -10.61 21.70
CA VAL A 377 16.23 -10.46 20.24
C VAL A 377 17.56 -10.01 19.62
N THR A 378 18.56 -9.66 20.44
CA THR A 378 19.91 -9.31 19.94
C THR A 378 20.71 -10.55 19.55
N ALA A 379 20.32 -11.73 20.06
CA ALA A 379 20.98 -13.01 19.84
C ALA A 379 20.33 -13.89 18.75
N LEU A 380 19.29 -13.38 18.07
CA LEU A 380 18.60 -14.12 17.00
C LEU A 380 19.58 -14.56 15.91
N ASN A 381 19.46 -15.81 15.49
CA ASN A 381 20.36 -16.47 14.56
C ASN A 381 19.62 -17.48 13.66
N MET A 382 20.38 -18.29 12.92
CA MET A 382 19.82 -19.24 11.95
C MET A 382 18.79 -20.20 12.55
N THR A 383 18.98 -20.67 13.79
CA THR A 383 18.02 -21.58 14.44
C THR A 383 16.67 -20.90 14.64
N ASP A 384 16.66 -19.61 14.96
CA ASP A 384 15.43 -18.84 15.13
C ASP A 384 14.73 -18.63 13.78
N TRP A 385 15.51 -18.32 12.73
CA TRP A 385 14.98 -18.17 11.37
C TRP A 385 14.32 -19.46 10.86
N VAL A 386 14.94 -20.62 11.11
CA VAL A 386 14.34 -21.94 10.85
C VAL A 386 13.03 -22.10 11.61
N ALA A 387 13.01 -21.79 12.91
CA ALA A 387 11.82 -21.96 13.74
C ALA A 387 10.63 -21.11 13.23
N ALA A 388 10.86 -19.84 12.86
CA ALA A 388 9.80 -19.00 12.31
C ALA A 388 9.33 -19.48 10.93
N HIS A 389 10.25 -19.93 10.07
CA HIS A 389 9.92 -20.48 8.76
C HIS A 389 9.08 -21.76 8.86
N ASP A 390 9.48 -22.72 9.70
CA ASP A 390 8.79 -24.00 9.86
C ASP A 390 7.40 -23.83 10.51
N MET A 391 7.22 -22.84 11.38
CA MET A 391 5.93 -22.59 12.02
C MET A 391 4.89 -21.99 11.06
N ASP A 392 5.31 -21.08 10.18
CA ASP A 392 4.47 -20.30 9.25
C ASP A 392 3.03 -20.09 9.75
N LEU A 393 2.90 -19.40 10.90
CA LEU A 393 1.65 -19.32 11.65
C LEU A 393 0.51 -18.83 10.75
N PHE A 394 -0.47 -19.71 10.49
CA PHE A 394 -1.63 -19.46 9.62
C PHE A 394 -1.27 -19.10 8.17
N GLU A 395 -0.14 -19.63 7.67
CA GLU A 395 0.41 -19.34 6.35
C GLU A 395 0.57 -17.83 6.13
N VAL A 396 1.12 -17.14 7.14
CA VAL A 396 1.32 -15.69 7.13
C VAL A 396 2.27 -15.27 6.02
N ASP A 397 3.15 -16.17 5.58
CA ASP A 397 4.09 -15.93 4.49
C ASP A 397 3.41 -15.46 3.20
N ALA A 398 2.16 -15.87 2.94
CA ALA A 398 1.42 -15.53 1.73
C ALA A 398 2.26 -15.77 0.45
N TRP A 399 2.83 -16.98 0.35
CA TRP A 399 3.80 -17.35 -0.70
C TRP A 399 3.30 -18.45 -1.64
N LYS A 400 1.99 -18.68 -1.76
CA LYS A 400 1.45 -19.68 -2.71
C LYS A 400 1.60 -19.19 -4.15
N GLY A 401 2.24 -20.00 -5.01
CA GLY A 401 2.44 -19.69 -6.43
C GLY A 401 1.28 -20.06 -7.35
N ASP A 402 0.40 -21.00 -6.95
CA ASP A 402 -0.77 -21.36 -7.76
C ASP A 402 -1.93 -20.40 -7.51
N LEU A 403 -2.22 -19.55 -8.50
CA LEU A 403 -3.32 -18.57 -8.47
C LEU A 403 -4.50 -18.98 -9.37
N SER A 404 -4.61 -20.27 -9.70
CA SER A 404 -5.59 -20.78 -10.67
C SER A 404 -7.04 -20.43 -10.32
N THR A 405 -7.42 -20.48 -9.04
CA THR A 405 -8.79 -20.16 -8.61
C THR A 405 -9.13 -18.69 -8.82
N PHE A 406 -8.21 -17.77 -8.49
CA PHE A 406 -8.39 -16.35 -8.74
C PHE A 406 -8.50 -16.03 -10.24
N LYS A 407 -7.60 -16.63 -11.05
CA LYS A 407 -7.65 -16.54 -12.51
C LYS A 407 -8.96 -17.06 -13.10
N ALA A 408 -9.41 -18.25 -12.65
CA ALA A 408 -10.63 -18.89 -13.16
C ALA A 408 -11.91 -18.07 -12.90
N ARG A 409 -11.89 -17.23 -11.85
CA ARG A 409 -12.96 -16.28 -11.52
C ARG A 409 -12.81 -14.93 -12.24
N ASN A 410 -11.86 -14.82 -13.16
CA ASN A 410 -11.53 -13.59 -13.90
C ASN A 410 -11.02 -12.44 -13.00
N GLY A 411 -10.46 -12.77 -11.83
CA GLY A 411 -9.83 -11.79 -10.94
C GLY A 411 -8.61 -11.15 -11.60
N LYS A 412 -8.34 -9.86 -11.30
CA LYS A 412 -7.20 -9.09 -11.81
C LYS A 412 -6.28 -8.66 -10.68
N LEU A 413 -4.99 -8.97 -10.77
CA LEU A 413 -3.95 -8.59 -9.83
C LEU A 413 -2.98 -7.62 -10.51
N ILE A 414 -2.89 -6.41 -9.98
CA ILE A 414 -1.76 -5.51 -10.22
C ILE A 414 -0.87 -5.55 -8.99
N MET A 415 0.34 -6.06 -9.14
CA MET A 415 1.39 -5.92 -8.15
C MET A 415 2.34 -4.79 -8.56
N TRP A 416 2.87 -4.03 -7.62
CA TRP A 416 3.90 -3.03 -7.91
C TRP A 416 4.89 -2.92 -6.76
N HIS A 417 6.12 -2.49 -7.06
CA HIS A 417 7.16 -2.33 -6.03
C HIS A 417 8.11 -1.19 -6.40
N GLY A 418 8.37 -0.29 -5.44
CA GLY A 418 9.38 0.74 -5.58
C GLY A 418 10.79 0.14 -5.65
N GLN A 419 11.60 0.60 -6.59
CA GLN A 419 12.95 0.05 -6.80
C GLN A 419 13.98 0.60 -5.80
N ALA A 420 13.67 1.68 -5.10
CA ALA A 420 14.46 2.24 -4.00
C ALA A 420 13.92 1.83 -2.61
N ASP A 421 13.02 0.84 -2.54
CA ASP A 421 12.41 0.39 -1.29
C ASP A 421 13.45 -0.21 -0.31
N GLY A 422 13.69 0.51 0.78
CA GLY A 422 14.62 0.08 1.81
C GLY A 422 14.01 -0.81 2.89
N GLU A 423 12.69 -0.96 2.97
CA GLU A 423 12.04 -1.74 4.04
C GLU A 423 11.71 -3.17 3.58
N VAL A 424 11.30 -3.32 2.31
CA VAL A 424 11.00 -4.60 1.68
C VAL A 424 11.74 -4.63 0.34
N SER A 425 12.63 -5.61 0.13
CA SER A 425 13.38 -5.69 -1.14
C SER A 425 12.45 -5.95 -2.35
N PRO A 426 12.44 -5.10 -3.40
CA PRO A 426 11.75 -5.33 -4.68
C PRO A 426 12.12 -6.65 -5.36
N ALA A 427 13.32 -7.18 -5.12
CA ALA A 427 13.72 -8.48 -5.64
C ALA A 427 12.82 -9.62 -5.11
N ASN A 428 12.16 -9.43 -3.95
CA ASN A 428 11.23 -10.42 -3.42
C ASN A 428 9.94 -10.49 -4.25
N SER A 429 9.48 -9.34 -4.76
CA SER A 429 8.35 -9.29 -5.69
C SER A 429 8.69 -9.91 -7.05
N GLU A 430 9.90 -9.69 -7.57
CA GLU A 430 10.37 -10.40 -8.77
C GLU A 430 10.42 -11.91 -8.56
N ARG A 431 10.97 -12.34 -7.42
CA ARG A 431 11.02 -13.76 -7.03
C ARG A 431 9.62 -14.36 -6.94
N TYR A 432 8.65 -13.66 -6.35
CA TYR A 432 7.27 -14.13 -6.26
C TYR A 432 6.60 -14.20 -7.64
N TYR A 433 6.76 -13.20 -8.50
CA TYR A 433 6.22 -13.22 -9.86
C TYR A 433 6.72 -14.45 -10.64
N ASN A 434 8.04 -14.70 -10.56
CA ASN A 434 8.65 -15.88 -11.18
C ASN A 434 8.15 -17.18 -10.53
N HIS A 435 7.99 -17.23 -9.21
CA HIS A 435 7.42 -18.38 -8.52
C HIS A 435 5.99 -18.70 -9.00
N VAL A 436 5.14 -17.70 -9.21
CA VAL A 436 3.80 -17.87 -9.78
C VAL A 436 3.87 -18.41 -11.21
N SER A 437 4.70 -17.80 -12.05
CA SER A 437 4.97 -18.26 -13.43
C SER A 437 5.33 -19.75 -13.48
N TYR A 438 6.31 -20.16 -12.66
CA TYR A 438 6.74 -21.56 -12.58
C TYR A 438 5.66 -22.48 -12.02
N SER A 439 4.99 -22.10 -10.93
CA SER A 439 3.99 -22.94 -10.26
C SER A 439 2.78 -23.20 -11.15
N MET A 440 2.35 -22.21 -11.92
CA MET A 440 1.23 -22.34 -12.87
C MET A 440 1.66 -22.83 -14.24
N SER A 441 2.97 -22.98 -14.49
CA SER A 441 3.54 -23.25 -15.83
C SER A 441 3.06 -22.24 -16.89
N MET A 442 2.98 -20.96 -16.51
CA MET A 442 2.46 -19.88 -17.36
C MET A 442 3.56 -18.84 -17.63
N PRO A 443 3.99 -18.63 -18.89
CA PRO A 443 4.94 -17.57 -19.21
C PRO A 443 4.33 -16.18 -18.96
N PRO A 444 5.15 -15.10 -18.90
CA PRO A 444 4.67 -13.75 -18.66
C PRO A 444 3.50 -13.30 -19.57
N SER A 445 3.51 -13.70 -20.84
CA SER A 445 2.43 -13.37 -21.80
C SER A 445 1.09 -14.00 -21.43
N GLU A 446 1.09 -15.13 -20.73
CA GLU A 446 -0.14 -15.77 -20.23
C GLU A 446 -0.55 -15.21 -18.87
N LEU A 447 0.42 -14.90 -17.99
CA LEU A 447 0.14 -14.22 -16.72
C LEU A 447 -0.52 -12.85 -16.96
N ASP A 448 -0.11 -12.12 -18.01
CA ASP A 448 -0.64 -10.80 -18.39
C ASP A 448 -2.16 -10.74 -18.56
N SER A 449 -2.85 -11.89 -18.69
CA SER A 449 -4.31 -12.00 -18.73
C SER A 449 -5.01 -11.71 -17.40
N PHE A 450 -4.30 -11.84 -16.27
CA PHE A 450 -4.87 -11.69 -14.92
C PHE A 450 -3.88 -11.15 -13.88
N TYR A 451 -2.57 -11.25 -14.07
CA TYR A 451 -1.54 -10.83 -13.13
C TYR A 451 -0.45 -10.03 -13.84
N ARG A 452 -0.32 -8.74 -13.50
CA ARG A 452 0.75 -7.85 -13.99
C ARG A 452 1.54 -7.27 -12.83
N PHE A 453 2.86 -7.28 -12.95
CA PHE A 453 3.78 -6.71 -11.97
C PHE A 453 4.52 -5.51 -12.56
N PHE A 454 4.56 -4.37 -11.85
CA PHE A 454 5.26 -3.15 -12.28
C PHE A 454 6.38 -2.76 -11.31
N ARG A 455 7.53 -2.41 -11.88
CA ARG A 455 8.70 -1.94 -11.13
C ARG A 455 8.77 -0.43 -11.23
N ILE A 456 8.68 0.26 -10.10
CA ILE A 456 8.54 1.72 -10.06
C ILE A 456 9.91 2.33 -9.73
N SER A 457 10.60 2.88 -10.74
CA SER A 457 11.95 3.42 -10.54
C SER A 457 11.97 4.63 -9.60
N GLY A 458 13.00 4.67 -8.75
CA GLY A 458 13.23 5.73 -7.77
C GLY A 458 12.12 5.91 -6.73
N MET A 459 11.24 4.92 -6.56
CA MET A 459 10.21 4.93 -5.52
C MET A 459 10.71 4.22 -4.26
N ASP A 460 10.54 4.87 -3.11
CA ASP A 460 10.79 4.32 -1.77
C ASP A 460 9.67 3.36 -1.32
N HIS A 461 9.69 2.92 -0.05
CA HIS A 461 8.64 2.10 0.54
C HIS A 461 7.26 2.76 0.49
N CYS A 462 6.41 2.23 -0.40
CA CYS A 462 5.02 2.60 -0.68
C CYS A 462 4.73 4.01 -1.26
N ARG A 463 5.65 4.96 -1.10
CA ARG A 463 5.51 6.36 -1.53
C ARG A 463 6.85 7.07 -1.40
N GLY A 464 6.97 8.23 -2.05
CA GLY A 464 8.19 9.03 -2.02
C GLY A 464 9.33 8.39 -2.80
N GLY A 465 10.53 8.88 -2.56
CA GLY A 465 11.73 8.59 -3.33
C GLY A 465 12.01 9.67 -4.39
N ASP A 466 13.17 9.54 -5.03
CA ASP A 466 13.70 10.57 -5.92
C ASP A 466 13.16 10.50 -7.35
N GLY A 467 12.61 9.34 -7.74
CA GLY A 467 12.07 9.08 -9.08
C GLY A 467 10.60 9.45 -9.24
N ALA A 468 10.03 9.03 -10.37
CA ALA A 468 8.64 9.28 -10.74
C ALA A 468 7.68 8.33 -9.99
N TRP A 469 7.63 8.43 -8.67
CA TRP A 469 7.00 7.47 -7.77
C TRP A 469 5.46 7.57 -7.69
N ALA A 470 4.88 8.73 -8.04
CA ALA A 470 3.46 8.99 -7.85
C ALA A 470 2.66 8.34 -8.99
N ILE A 471 2.08 7.17 -8.73
CA ILE A 471 1.30 6.36 -9.69
C ILE A 471 -0.20 6.33 -9.36
N GLY A 472 -0.65 7.16 -8.42
CA GLY A 472 -2.05 7.18 -7.94
C GLY A 472 -2.43 5.99 -7.06
N GLN A 473 -1.48 5.45 -6.31
CA GLN A 473 -1.68 4.35 -5.33
C GLN A 473 -2.30 4.80 -4.01
N SER A 474 -2.34 6.12 -3.76
CA SER A 474 -2.93 6.79 -2.59
C SER A 474 -3.16 8.27 -2.93
N LEU A 475 -3.75 9.05 -2.02
CA LEU A 475 -3.87 10.51 -2.21
C LEU A 475 -2.51 11.21 -2.34
N ALA A 476 -1.48 10.74 -1.64
CA ALA A 476 -0.12 11.25 -1.84
C ALA A 476 0.40 10.91 -3.24
N GLY A 477 0.08 9.70 -3.73
CA GLY A 477 0.40 9.26 -5.10
C GLY A 477 -0.33 10.03 -6.20
N THR A 478 -1.23 10.96 -5.87
CA THR A 478 -1.84 11.90 -6.82
C THR A 478 -1.33 13.34 -6.65
N GLY A 479 -0.23 13.52 -5.92
CA GLY A 479 0.32 14.83 -5.58
C GLY A 479 -0.58 15.63 -4.63
N GLY A 480 -1.39 14.94 -3.82
CA GLY A 480 -2.29 15.54 -2.82
C GLY A 480 -3.68 15.92 -3.32
N VAL A 481 -3.95 15.81 -4.63
CA VAL A 481 -5.19 16.28 -5.26
C VAL A 481 -5.87 15.18 -6.07
N LEU A 482 -7.20 15.08 -5.92
CA LEU A 482 -8.06 14.31 -6.81
C LEU A 482 -8.81 15.25 -7.75
N ASP A 483 -8.51 15.19 -9.05
CA ASP A 483 -9.26 15.84 -10.11
C ASP A 483 -9.36 14.95 -11.35
N GLU A 484 -9.89 15.48 -12.46
CA GLU A 484 -10.08 14.73 -13.70
C GLU A 484 -8.78 14.05 -14.19
N ILE A 485 -7.64 14.71 -14.06
CA ILE A 485 -6.36 14.16 -14.52
C ILE A 485 -5.86 13.10 -13.54
N THR A 486 -5.87 13.35 -12.23
CA THR A 486 -5.29 12.41 -11.24
C THR A 486 -6.21 11.26 -10.85
N SER A 487 -7.47 11.31 -11.25
CA SER A 487 -8.42 10.20 -11.19
C SER A 487 -8.57 9.46 -12.53
N HIS A 488 -7.82 9.85 -13.57
CA HIS A 488 -7.85 9.16 -14.86
C HIS A 488 -7.10 7.82 -14.79
N PRO A 489 -7.60 6.72 -15.39
CA PRO A 489 -6.93 5.42 -15.37
C PRO A 489 -5.56 5.36 -16.08
N ASP A 490 -5.14 6.42 -16.77
CA ASP A 490 -3.80 6.48 -17.39
C ASP A 490 -2.73 7.09 -16.47
N SER A 491 -3.14 7.75 -15.40
CA SER A 491 -2.29 8.41 -14.39
C SER A 491 -2.51 7.84 -12.98
N ASN A 492 -3.45 6.90 -12.84
CA ASN A 492 -3.89 6.38 -11.57
C ASN A 492 -4.03 4.86 -11.61
N VAL A 493 -3.18 4.15 -10.88
CA VAL A 493 -3.11 2.69 -10.88
C VAL A 493 -4.37 2.04 -10.31
N LEU A 494 -5.04 2.65 -9.33
CA LEU A 494 -6.30 2.13 -8.80
C LEU A 494 -7.40 2.21 -9.86
N GLN A 495 -7.50 3.31 -10.58
CA GLN A 495 -8.46 3.46 -11.67
C GLN A 495 -8.08 2.62 -12.90
N ALA A 496 -6.79 2.38 -13.13
CA ALA A 496 -6.32 1.42 -14.14
C ALA A 496 -6.80 -0.01 -13.83
N LEU A 497 -6.76 -0.42 -12.56
CA LEU A 497 -7.31 -1.70 -12.10
C LEU A 497 -8.82 -1.78 -12.35
N VAL A 498 -9.58 -0.74 -12.00
CA VAL A 498 -11.02 -0.65 -12.29
C VAL A 498 -11.29 -0.83 -13.79
N ARG A 499 -10.55 -0.10 -14.64
CA ARG A 499 -10.66 -0.20 -16.09
C ARG A 499 -10.34 -1.61 -16.60
N TRP A 500 -9.37 -2.29 -15.99
CA TRP A 500 -9.04 -3.66 -16.36
C TRP A 500 -10.17 -4.64 -15.99
N VAL A 501 -10.69 -4.56 -14.77
CA VAL A 501 -11.77 -5.44 -14.28
C VAL A 501 -13.08 -5.20 -15.05
N GLU A 502 -13.46 -3.96 -15.27
CA GLU A 502 -14.79 -3.61 -15.82
C GLU A 502 -14.82 -3.55 -17.35
N GLN A 503 -13.69 -3.24 -17.99
CA GLN A 503 -13.63 -3.01 -19.44
C GLN A 503 -12.65 -3.94 -20.17
N GLY A 504 -11.96 -4.84 -19.46
CA GLY A 504 -10.99 -5.76 -20.04
C GLY A 504 -9.73 -5.07 -20.58
N LYS A 505 -9.49 -3.80 -20.22
CA LYS A 505 -8.34 -3.01 -20.70
C LYS A 505 -7.23 -2.97 -19.67
N ALA A 506 -6.32 -3.93 -19.77
CA ALA A 506 -5.17 -4.04 -18.89
C ALA A 506 -4.13 -2.92 -19.13
N PRO A 507 -3.45 -2.41 -18.08
CA PRO A 507 -2.40 -1.40 -18.25
C PRO A 507 -1.11 -2.04 -18.78
N GLU A 508 -0.56 -1.52 -19.89
CA GLU A 508 0.73 -1.97 -20.44
C GLU A 508 1.94 -1.39 -19.69
N SER A 509 1.75 -0.23 -19.07
CA SER A 509 2.71 0.50 -18.25
C SER A 509 1.94 1.32 -17.20
N LEU A 510 2.61 1.77 -16.14
CA LEU A 510 2.03 2.73 -15.19
C LEU A 510 2.74 4.08 -15.34
N LEU A 511 1.99 5.15 -15.60
CA LEU A 511 2.56 6.49 -15.57
C LEU A 511 2.83 6.88 -14.11
N GLY A 512 4.10 7.04 -13.79
CA GLY A 512 4.56 7.66 -12.56
C GLY A 512 4.96 9.11 -12.80
N THR A 513 4.78 9.94 -11.78
CA THR A 513 5.12 11.36 -11.79
C THR A 513 6.00 11.72 -10.59
N ARG A 514 7.04 12.54 -10.83
CA ARG A 514 7.75 13.26 -9.76
C ARG A 514 7.22 14.68 -9.74
N TYR A 515 6.46 15.03 -8.71
CA TYR A 515 6.01 16.41 -8.53
C TYR A 515 7.08 17.25 -7.84
N ILE A 516 7.16 18.54 -8.16
CA ILE A 516 8.06 19.46 -7.48
C ILE A 516 7.65 19.51 -6.00
N LYS A 517 8.55 19.11 -5.10
CA LYS A 517 8.29 18.98 -3.65
C LYS A 517 7.03 18.15 -3.33
N ASP A 518 6.76 17.13 -4.13
CA ASP A 518 5.65 16.19 -3.94
C ASP A 518 4.24 16.83 -3.92
N SER A 519 4.09 18.03 -4.50
CA SER A 519 2.82 18.74 -4.62
C SER A 519 2.47 18.97 -6.08
N LYS A 520 1.29 18.50 -6.47
CA LYS A 520 0.79 18.66 -7.84
C LYS A 520 0.71 20.14 -8.24
N GLU A 521 0.31 20.99 -7.31
CA GLU A 521 0.14 22.43 -7.51
C GLU A 521 1.44 23.15 -7.87
N LEU A 522 2.59 22.57 -7.50
CA LEU A 522 3.91 23.10 -7.83
C LEU A 522 4.43 22.63 -9.19
N GLY A 523 3.74 21.70 -9.86
CA GLY A 523 4.06 21.21 -11.19
C GLY A 523 4.83 19.89 -11.21
N ILE A 524 5.12 19.43 -12.43
CA ILE A 524 5.78 18.15 -12.71
C ILE A 524 7.28 18.39 -12.94
N GLN A 525 8.13 17.67 -12.21
CA GLN A 525 9.58 17.64 -12.41
C GLN A 525 9.98 16.61 -13.48
N SER A 526 9.45 15.40 -13.38
CA SER A 526 9.67 14.34 -14.38
C SER A 526 8.49 13.36 -14.40
N SER A 527 8.40 12.57 -15.47
CA SER A 527 7.40 11.52 -15.61
C SER A 527 7.99 10.31 -16.34
N ARG A 528 7.53 9.11 -15.95
CA ARG A 528 8.02 7.85 -16.50
C ARG A 528 6.87 6.86 -16.67
N ARG A 529 6.86 6.12 -17.77
CA ARG A 529 5.97 4.97 -17.93
C ARG A 529 6.70 3.74 -17.41
N HIS A 530 6.42 3.36 -16.17
CA HIS A 530 7.03 2.20 -15.52
C HIS A 530 6.58 0.91 -16.21
N CYS A 531 7.55 0.10 -16.61
CA CYS A 531 7.31 -1.12 -17.37
C CYS A 531 6.72 -2.23 -16.50
N ARG A 532 5.84 -3.05 -17.12
CA ARG A 532 5.52 -4.36 -16.53
C ARG A 532 6.72 -5.28 -16.64
N TYR A 533 7.00 -6.02 -15.58
CA TYR A 533 7.99 -7.08 -15.54
C TYR A 533 7.63 -8.20 -16.55
N PRO A 534 8.61 -8.82 -17.25
CA PRO A 534 10.06 -8.69 -17.09
C PRO A 534 10.71 -7.56 -17.90
N TYR A 535 9.93 -6.67 -18.52
CA TYR A 535 10.49 -5.58 -19.31
C TYR A 535 11.24 -4.57 -18.44
N ARG A 536 12.20 -3.88 -19.05
CA ARG A 536 12.96 -2.79 -18.44
C ARG A 536 12.67 -1.49 -19.17
N ASN A 537 12.71 -0.38 -18.43
CA ASN A 537 12.72 0.94 -19.05
C ASN A 537 14.07 1.17 -19.71
N HIS A 538 14.05 1.63 -20.95
CA HIS A 538 15.23 1.93 -21.75
C HIS A 538 15.12 3.34 -22.30
N TYR A 539 16.07 4.21 -21.92
CA TYR A 539 16.20 5.56 -22.45
C TYR A 539 16.67 5.55 -23.91
N ASP A 540 16.12 6.42 -24.76
CA ASP A 540 16.46 6.48 -26.18
C ASP A 540 17.85 7.06 -26.48
N GLY A 541 18.50 7.69 -25.48
CA GLY A 541 19.82 8.31 -25.59
C GLY A 541 19.82 9.71 -26.22
N ILE A 542 18.66 10.28 -26.55
CA ILE A 542 18.55 11.51 -27.36
C ILE A 542 17.49 12.47 -26.77
N GLY A 543 16.32 11.97 -26.38
CA GLY A 543 15.20 12.77 -25.89
C GLY A 543 15.42 13.35 -24.50
N ASN A 544 14.51 14.19 -24.01
CA ASN A 544 14.60 14.67 -22.63
C ASN A 544 14.25 13.52 -21.66
N SER A 545 15.18 13.08 -20.81
CA SER A 545 14.98 11.97 -19.88
C SER A 545 13.85 12.21 -18.87
N SER A 546 13.53 13.47 -18.56
CA SER A 546 12.39 13.82 -17.72
C SER A 546 11.02 13.57 -18.35
N GLN A 547 10.97 13.28 -19.66
CA GLN A 547 9.74 13.04 -20.40
C GLN A 547 9.52 11.55 -20.69
N PRO A 548 8.27 11.05 -20.60
CA PRO A 548 7.98 9.63 -20.74
C PRO A 548 8.19 9.10 -22.17
N GLU A 549 8.12 9.94 -23.20
CA GLU A 549 8.32 9.55 -24.61
C GLU A 549 9.76 9.19 -24.97
N SER A 550 10.73 9.64 -24.17
CA SER A 550 12.15 9.30 -24.36
C SER A 550 12.49 7.90 -23.83
N TRP A 551 11.50 7.16 -23.32
CA TRP A 551 11.67 5.86 -22.70
C TRP A 551 10.76 4.82 -23.36
N SER A 552 11.25 3.59 -23.41
CA SER A 552 10.51 2.46 -23.96
C SER A 552 10.72 1.20 -23.13
N CYS A 553 9.70 0.35 -23.04
CA CYS A 553 9.82 -0.96 -22.41
C CYS A 553 10.45 -1.95 -23.39
N LYS A 554 11.61 -2.51 -23.01
CA LYS A 554 12.34 -3.50 -23.80
C LYS A 554 12.62 -4.79 -23.04
#